data_AF-A0A9E2I6D5-F1
#
_entry.id   AF-A0A9E2I6D5-F1
#
_cell.length_a   1.000
_cell.length_b   1.000
_cell.length_c   1.000
_cell.angle_alpha   90.00
_cell.angle_beta   90.00
_cell.angle_gamma   90.00
#
_symmetry.space_group_name_H-M   'P 1'
#
loop_
_entity.id
_entity.type
_entity.pdbx_description
1 polymer ?
#
loop_
_entity_poly.entity_id
_entity_poly.type
_entity_poly.pdbx_seq_one_letter_code
_entity_poly.pdbx_strand_id
1 'polypeptide(L)' 'MLNKIQFTGKRFWVDYDEDADVLYISLDRPQKASDSSMTDDGVLLRYRDEQLVGVTILDVSRR' A
#
# COMPACT_ATOMS: atom_id res chain seq x y z
N MET A 1 14.82 3.00 -10.17
CA MET A 1 14.87 1.54 -9.89
C MET A 1 13.44 1.11 -9.56
N LEU A 2 12.90 0.09 -10.23
CA LEU A 2 11.61 -0.48 -9.82
C LEU A 2 11.84 -1.38 -8.61
N ASN A 3 11.32 -0.98 -7.45
CA ASN A 3 11.29 -1.85 -6.27
C ASN A 3 10.24 -2.93 -6.54
N LYS A 4 10.69 -4.18 -6.76
CA LYS A 4 9.79 -5.33 -6.84
C LYS A 4 9.20 -5.57 -5.45
N ILE A 5 7.90 -5.36 -5.30
CA ILE A 5 7.18 -5.78 -4.11
C ILE A 5 6.88 -7.27 -4.26
N GLN A 6 7.46 -8.10 -3.40
CA GLN A 6 7.24 -9.54 -3.44
C GLN A 6 6.09 -9.91 -2.49
N PHE A 7 4.97 -10.32 -3.07
CA PHE A 7 3.79 -10.76 -2.33
C PHE A 7 3.88 -12.26 -2.02
N THR A 8 3.72 -12.63 -0.76
CA THR A 8 3.73 -14.02 -0.30
C THR A 8 2.31 -14.61 -0.15
N GLY A 9 1.28 -13.76 -0.17
CA GLY A 9 -0.13 -14.15 -0.04
C GLY A 9 -0.78 -14.53 -1.37
N LYS A 10 -1.81 -15.40 -1.32
CA LYS A 10 -2.59 -15.81 -2.51
C LYS A 10 -3.65 -14.79 -2.95
N ARG A 11 -3.93 -13.78 -2.13
CA ARG A 11 -4.99 -12.79 -2.36
C ARG A 11 -4.56 -11.45 -1.78
N PHE A 12 -4.93 -10.38 -2.48
CA PHE A 12 -4.85 -9.01 -2.02
C PHE A 12 -6.18 -8.33 -2.30
N TRP A 13 -6.43 -7.20 -1.65
CA TRP A 13 -7.60 -6.36 -1.87
C TRP A 13 -7.17 -5.01 -2.37
N VAL A 14 -7.91 -4.48 -3.34
CA VAL A 14 -7.67 -3.16 -3.92
C VAL A 14 -8.95 -2.36 -3.76
N ASP A 15 -8.81 -1.13 -3.33
CA ASP A 15 -9.91 -0.18 -3.19
C ASP A 15 -9.43 1.18 -3.68
N TYR A 16 -10.16 1.78 -4.61
CA TYR A 16 -9.85 3.09 -5.16
C TYR A 16 -10.90 4.08 -4.68
N ASP A 17 -10.45 5.11 -3.96
CA ASP A 17 -11.26 6.23 -3.53
C ASP A 17 -11.14 7.33 -4.57
N GLU A 18 -12.19 7.47 -5.39
CA GLU A 18 -12.25 8.44 -6.49
C GLU A 18 -12.26 9.89 -5.97
N ASP A 19 -12.90 10.15 -4.83
CA ASP A 19 -13.01 11.49 -4.26
C ASP A 19 -11.66 11.97 -3.71
N ALA A 20 -10.87 11.05 -3.16
CA ALA A 20 -9.54 11.34 -2.62
C ALA A 20 -8.40 11.21 -3.65
N ASP A 21 -8.63 10.58 -4.81
CA ASP A 21 -7.60 10.16 -5.77
C ASP A 21 -6.54 9.24 -5.11
N VAL A 22 -7.00 8.24 -4.34
CA VAL A 22 -6.15 7.34 -3.53
C VAL A 22 -6.46 5.86 -3.80
N LEU A 23 -5.41 5.06 -4.06
CA LEU A 23 -5.50 3.61 -4.19
C LEU A 23 -4.96 2.91 -2.95
N TYR A 24 -5.80 2.12 -2.29
CA TYR A 24 -5.43 1.25 -1.18
C TYR A 24 -5.21 -0.17 -1.67
N ILE A 25 -4.06 -0.75 -1.33
CA ILE A 25 -3.74 -2.16 -1.58
C ILE A 25 -3.49 -2.83 -0.23
N SER A 26 -4.28 -3.83 0.09
CA SER A 26 -4.18 -4.62 1.32
C SER A 26 -3.65 -6.02 1.00
N LEU A 27 -2.59 -6.42 1.69
CA LEU A 27 -1.86 -7.67 1.41
C LEU A 27 -2.18 -8.78 2.42
N ASP A 28 -2.81 -8.43 3.53
CA ASP A 28 -3.15 -9.34 4.61
C ASP A 28 -4.39 -8.86 5.40
N ARG A 29 -5.08 -9.78 6.08
CA ARG A 29 -6.21 -9.47 6.98
C ARG A 29 -5.93 -10.16 8.32
N PRO A 30 -5.97 -9.46 9.48
CA PRO A 30 -6.43 -8.08 9.71
C PRO A 30 -5.41 -6.98 9.36
N GLN A 31 -5.86 -5.72 9.30
CA GLN A 31 -5.17 -4.56 8.70
C GLN A 31 -4.41 -3.64 9.68
N LYS A 32 -4.19 -4.06 10.93
CA LYS A 32 -3.48 -3.21 11.90
C LYS A 32 -1.99 -3.17 11.56
N ALA A 33 -1.55 -2.06 10.98
CA ALA A 33 -0.15 -1.71 10.83
C ALA A 33 0.39 -1.21 12.17
N SER A 34 1.65 -1.50 12.47
CA SER A 34 2.40 -0.91 13.58
C SER A 34 3.18 0.32 13.14
N ASP A 35 3.54 0.41 11.86
CA ASP A 35 4.37 1.47 11.32
C ASP A 35 4.02 1.80 9.85
N SER A 36 4.45 2.96 9.38
CA SER A 36 4.30 3.40 8.00
C SER A 36 5.42 4.32 7.55
N SER A 37 5.82 4.21 6.28
CA SER A 37 6.83 5.06 5.66
C SER A 37 6.30 5.64 4.36
N MET A 38 6.45 6.96 4.19
CA MET A 38 6.09 7.68 2.96
C MET A 38 7.32 7.75 2.05
N THR A 39 7.15 7.38 0.78
CA THR A 39 8.17 7.60 -0.24
C THR A 39 8.04 9.01 -0.84
N ASP A 40 9.12 9.49 -1.46
CA ASP A 40 9.12 10.80 -2.14
C ASP A 40 8.09 10.87 -3.29
N ASP A 41 7.74 9.72 -3.86
CA ASP A 41 6.76 9.60 -4.94
C ASP A 41 5.33 9.47 -4.43
N GLY A 42 5.01 9.77 -3.17
CA GLY A 42 3.63 9.75 -2.64
C GLY A 42 3.04 8.35 -2.46
N VAL A 43 3.89 7.36 -2.18
CA VAL A 43 3.46 6.00 -1.84
C VAL A 43 3.72 5.75 -0.35
N LEU A 44 2.65 5.46 0.40
CA LEU A 44 2.72 5.10 1.80
C LEU A 44 2.78 3.57 1.94
N LEU A 45 3.91 3.08 2.42
CA LEU A 45 4.13 1.67 2.74
C LEU A 45 3.70 1.41 4.19
N ARG A 46 2.82 0.43 4.41
CA ARG A 46 2.25 0.10 5.72
C ARG A 46 2.79 -1.24 6.21
N TYR A 47 3.39 -1.24 7.39
CA TYR A 47 4.08 -2.39 7.97
C TYR A 47 3.42 -2.87 9.26
N ARG A 48 3.46 -4.18 9.50
CA ARG A 48 3.32 -4.77 10.82
C ARG A 48 4.65 -5.43 11.15
N ASP A 49 5.32 -4.94 12.18
CA ASP A 49 6.71 -5.25 12.44
C ASP A 49 7.54 -5.01 11.17
N GLU A 50 8.23 -6.03 10.65
CA GLU A 50 9.03 -5.94 9.42
C GLU A 50 8.24 -6.34 8.16
N GLN A 51 6.98 -6.76 8.31
CA GLN A 51 6.17 -7.27 7.20
C GLN A 51 5.34 -6.16 6.55
N LEU A 52 5.45 -6.00 5.22
CA LEU A 52 4.56 -5.13 4.45
C LEU A 52 3.14 -5.73 4.42
N VAL A 53 2.16 -5.00 4.97
CA VAL A 53 0.75 -5.43 5.08
C VAL A 53 -0.21 -4.59 4.23
N GLY A 54 0.27 -3.47 3.69
CA GLY A 54 -0.49 -2.66 2.75
C GLY A 54 0.31 -1.54 2.10
N VAL A 55 -0.28 -0.95 1.07
CA VAL A 55 0.24 0.19 0.32
C VAL A 55 -0.91 1.18 0.12
N THR A 56 -0.65 2.47 0.29
CA THR A 56 -1.57 3.53 -0.10
C THR A 56 -0.85 4.41 -1.11
N ILE A 57 -1.43 4.58 -2.29
CA ILE A 57 -0.86 5.36 -3.39
C ILE A 57 -1.70 6.63 -3.52
N LEU A 58 -1.08 7.78 -3.33
CA LEU A 58 -1.72 9.08 -3.52
C LEU A 58 -1.62 9.52 -4.98
N ASP A 59 -2.49 10.45 -5.38
CA ASP A 59 -2.48 11.12 -6.68
C ASP A 59 -2.46 10.13 -7.86
N VAL A 60 -3.28 9.09 -7.77
CA VAL A 60 -3.27 7.95 -8.69
C VAL A 60 -3.53 8.38 -10.13
N SER A 61 -4.44 9.32 -10.33
CA SER A 61 -4.80 9.87 -11.65
C SER A 61 -3.64 10.56 -12.37
N ARG A 62 -2.56 10.91 -11.65
CA ARG A 62 -1.38 11.62 -12.17
C ARG A 62 -0.19 10.70 -12.45
N ARG A 63 -0.36 9.38 -12.34
CA ARG A 63 0.70 8.37 -12.51
C ARG A 63 0.66 7.67 -13.86
#